data_AF-A0A061P428-F1
#
_entry.id   AF-A0A061P428-F1
#
_cell.length_a   1.000
_cell.length_b   1.000
_cell.length_c   1.000
_cell.angle_alpha   90.00
_cell.angle_beta   90.00
_cell.angle_gamma   90.00
#
_symmetry.space_group_name_H-M   'P 1'
#
loop_
_entity.id
_entity.type
_entity.pdbx_description
1 polymer ?
#
loop_
_entity_poly.entity_id
_entity_poly.type
_entity_poly.pdbx_seq_one_letter_code
_entity_poly.pdbx_strand_id
1 'polypeptide(L)' 'MIKKRDLHFYVVNHLNVLGRKEGMKQVGARLGMDREELLRIHEQEQERAV' A
#
# COMPACT_ATOMS: atom_id res chain seq x y z
N MET A 1 -14.23 1.83 -12.94
CA MET A 1 -12.80 2.21 -12.89
C MET A 1 -12.42 2.44 -11.44
N ILE A 2 -11.43 1.72 -10.92
CA ILE A 2 -10.96 1.90 -9.54
C ILE A 2 -10.31 3.27 -9.42
N LYS A 3 -10.70 4.09 -8.44
CA LYS A 3 -10.10 5.41 -8.26
C LYS A 3 -8.74 5.28 -7.57
N LYS A 4 -7.81 6.18 -7.86
CA LYS A 4 -6.48 6.21 -7.21
C LYS A 4 -6.57 6.23 -5.68
N ARG A 5 -7.56 6.94 -5.13
CA ARG A 5 -7.79 7.02 -3.68
C ARG A 5 -8.16 5.65 -3.07
N ASP A 6 -8.96 4.85 -3.76
CA ASP A 6 -9.39 3.54 -3.27
C ASP A 6 -8.21 2.56 -3.26
N LEU A 7 -7.34 2.65 -4.27
CA LEU A 7 -6.11 1.86 -4.35
C LEU A 7 -5.12 2.27 -3.26
N HIS A 8 -4.93 3.57 -3.04
CA HIS A 8 -4.09 4.09 -1.96
C HIS A 8 -4.58 3.59 -0.59
N PHE A 9 -5.87 3.74 -0.29
CA PHE A 9 -6.46 3.25 0.95
C PHE A 9 -6.26 1.73 1.12
N TYR A 10 -6.48 0.95 0.05
CA TYR A 10 -6.29 -0.49 0.07
C TYR A 10 -4.86 -0.89 0.44
N VAL A 11 -3.87 -0.27 -0.20
CA VAL A 11 -2.43 -0.52 0.04
C VAL A 11 -2.08 -0.17 1.49
N VAL A 12 -2.39 1.06 1.93
CA VAL A 12 -2.05 1.53 3.27
C VAL A 12 -2.70 0.65 4.34
N ASN A 13 -3.99 0.40 4.23
CA ASN A 13 -4.72 -0.39 5.22
C ASN A 13 -4.17 -1.81 5.33
N HIS A 14 -3.87 -2.47 4.22
CA HIS A 14 -3.31 -3.83 4.24
C HIS A 14 -1.90 -3.86 4.85
N LEU A 15 -1.05 -2.90 4.53
CA LEU A 15 0.30 -2.82 5.09
C LEU A 15 0.27 -2.52 6.60
N ASN A 16 -0.71 -1.72 7.06
CA ASN A 16 -0.90 -1.45 8.49
C ASN A 16 -1.42 -2.67 9.26
N VAL A 17 -2.38 -3.41 8.70
CA VAL A 17 -2.99 -4.57 9.38
C VAL A 17 -2.07 -5.80 9.37
N LEU A 18 -1.43 -6.09 8.24
CA LEU A 18 -0.61 -7.30 8.07
C LEU A 18 0.87 -7.08 8.38
N GLY A 19 1.28 -5.83 8.59
CA GLY A 19 2.69 -5.42 8.62
C GLY A 19 3.30 -5.32 7.22
N ARG A 20 4.34 -4.49 7.08
CA ARG A 20 4.95 -4.14 5.78
C ARG A 20 5.31 -5.36 4.92
N LYS A 21 6.00 -6.36 5.49
CA LYS A 21 6.54 -7.50 4.73
C LYS A 21 5.44 -8.36 4.10
N GLU A 22 4.44 -8.75 4.89
CA GLU A 22 3.36 -9.64 4.44
C GLU A 22 2.32 -8.86 3.63
N GLY A 23 2.00 -7.62 4.05
CA GLY A 23 1.14 -6.71 3.31
C GLY A 23 1.65 -6.46 1.89
N MET A 24 2.93 -6.15 1.70
CA MET A 24 3.51 -5.93 0.37
C MET A 24 3.46 -7.18 -0.51
N LYS A 25 3.69 -8.37 0.07
CA LYS A 25 3.62 -9.63 -0.68
C LYS A 25 2.22 -9.86 -1.22
N GLN A 26 1.19 -9.70 -0.38
CA GLN A 26 -0.19 -9.96 -0.78
C GLN A 26 -0.75 -8.88 -1.69
N VAL A 27 -0.50 -7.60 -1.37
CA VAL A 27 -0.96 -6.48 -2.18
C VAL A 27 -0.26 -6.46 -3.53
N GLY A 28 1.06 -6.71 -3.58
CA GLY A 28 1.81 -6.77 -4.83
C GLY A 28 1.35 -7.90 -5.74
N ALA A 29 1.12 -9.09 -5.18
CA ALA A 29 0.56 -10.21 -5.95
C ALA A 29 -0.86 -9.91 -6.48
N ARG A 30 -1.70 -9.21 -5.72
CA ARG A 30 -3.08 -8.91 -6.09
C ARG A 30 -3.20 -7.77 -7.11
N LEU A 31 -2.41 -6.72 -6.93
CA LEU A 31 -2.49 -5.50 -7.75
C LEU A 31 -1.46 -5.48 -8.89
N GLY A 32 -0.56 -6.45 -8.95
CA GLY A 32 0.54 -6.46 -9.92
C GLY A 32 1.55 -5.34 -9.68
N MET A 33 1.64 -4.83 -8.45
CA MET A 33 2.51 -3.72 -8.07
C MET A 33 3.80 -4.24 -7.48
N ASP A 34 4.90 -3.58 -7.79
CA ASP A 34 6.19 -3.90 -7.18
C ASP A 34 6.28 -3.39 -5.74
N ARG A 35 7.28 -3.90 -5.01
CA ARG A 35 7.49 -3.57 -3.60
C ARG A 35 7.87 -2.11 -3.38
N GLU A 36 8.59 -1.51 -4.33
CA GLU A 36 9.09 -0.14 -4.20
C GLU A 36 7.94 0.86 -4.30
N GLU A 37 7.01 0.64 -5.23
CA GLU A 37 5.80 1.43 -5.36
C GLU A 37 4.89 1.32 -4.12
N LEU A 38 4.70 0.11 -3.61
CA LEU A 38 3.89 -0.11 -2.39
C LEU A 38 4.52 0.54 -1.15
N LEU A 39 5.85 0.49 -1.03
CA LEU A 39 6.58 1.15 0.05
C LEU A 39 6.43 2.67 -0.04
N ARG A 40 6.61 3.23 -1.24
CA ARG A 40 6.46 4.67 -1.50
C ARG A 40 5.07 5.18 -1.12
N ILE A 41 4.02 4.42 -1.47
CA ILE A 41 2.63 4.76 -1.11
C ILE A 41 2.46 4.77 0.41
N HIS A 42 3.00 3.76 1.10
CA HIS A 42 2.90 3.64 2.55
C HIS A 42 3.62 4.78 3.27
N GLU A 43 4.84 5.12 2.83
CA GLU A 43 5.67 6.16 3.44
C GLU A 43 5.10 7.57 3.22
N GLN A 44 4.61 7.88 2.01
CA GLN A 44 3.93 9.15 1.74
C GLN A 44 2.72 9.39 2.65
N GLU A 45 2.00 8.32 3.02
CA GLU A 45 0.86 8.43 3.93
C GLU A 45 1.31 8.68 5.38
N GLN A 46 2.41 8.06 5.82
CA GLN A 46 2.96 8.32 7.15
C GLN A 46 3.46 9.77 7.28
N GLU A 47 4.11 10.31 6.24
CA GLU A 47 4.58 11.70 6.22
C GLU A 47 3.42 12.71 6.25
N ARG A 48 2.27 12.40 5.65
CA ARG A 48 1.06 13.25 5.67
C ARG A 48 0.35 13.27 7.02
N ALA A 49 0.55 12.23 7.83
CA ALA A 49 -0.08 12.10 9.15
C ALA A 49 0.69 12.85 10.26
N VAL A 50 1.86 13.41 9.93
CA VAL A 50 2.69 14.28 10.79
C VAL A 50 2.39 15.75 10.48
#